data_AF-A0A449A3F4-F1
#
_entry.id   AF-A0A449A3F4-F1
#
_cell.length_a   1.000
_cell.length_b   1.000
_cell.length_c   1.000
_cell.angle_alpha   90.00
_cell.angle_beta   90.00
_cell.angle_gamma   90.00
#
_symmetry.space_group_name_H-M   'P 1'
#
loop_
_entity.id
_entity.type
_entity.pdbx_description
1 polymer ?
#
loop_
_entity_poly.entity_id
_entity_poly.type
_entity_poly.pdbx_seq_one_letter_code
_entity_poly.pdbx_strand_id
1 'polypeptide(L)'
;MEKLQIKDAKELELSFDFKIKSFENRNFVIAVNGMLRDIQYSPSFNEWFIEDLIYFLEKNRYQLRWDVQIVLLENLESLKLSKEHLQSLKDFLVSNITNFDITFK
;
A
#
# COMPACT_ATOMS: atom_id res chain seq x y z
N MET A 1 5.95 22.93 3.27
CA MET A 1 5.58 21.67 2.58
C MET A 1 4.39 21.12 3.31
N GLU A 2 3.28 20.87 2.63
CA GLU A 2 2.13 20.21 3.25
C GLU A 2 2.52 18.79 3.66
N LYS A 3 2.11 18.38 4.86
CA LYS A 3 2.37 17.05 5.37
C LYS A 3 1.43 16.09 4.64
N LEU A 4 1.95 15.31 3.68
CA LEU A 4 1.18 14.32 2.89
C LEU A 4 0.61 13.18 3.76
N GLN A 5 1.17 12.96 4.94
CA GLN A 5 0.72 11.93 5.87
C GLN A 5 0.61 12.53 7.28
N ILE A 6 -0.56 12.40 7.89
CA ILE A 6 -0.80 12.78 9.28
C ILE A 6 -0.16 11.76 10.20
N LYS A 7 -0.35 10.46 9.90
CA LYS A 7 0.12 9.32 10.67
C LYS A 7 0.98 8.38 9.83
N ASP A 8 2.07 7.93 10.41
CA ASP A 8 2.96 6.95 9.80
C ASP A 8 2.49 5.52 10.07
N ALA A 9 2.92 4.57 9.24
CA ALA A 9 2.55 3.16 9.39
C ALA A 9 2.91 2.57 10.76
N LYS A 10 4.02 3.01 11.35
CA LYS A 10 4.45 2.61 12.71
C LYS A 10 3.50 3.12 13.80
N GLU A 11 3.01 4.35 13.68
CA GLU A 11 2.05 4.93 14.64
C GLU A 11 0.68 4.25 14.57
N LEU A 12 0.37 3.66 13.42
CA LEU A 12 -0.85 2.90 13.16
C LEU A 12 -0.69 1.40 13.48
N GLU A 13 0.47 0.99 13.99
CA GLU A 13 0.80 -0.40 14.30
C GLU A 13 0.61 -1.35 13.10
N LEU A 14 0.84 -0.88 11.87
CA LEU A 14 0.66 -1.70 10.67
C LEU A 14 1.73 -2.77 10.52
N SER A 15 1.45 -3.72 9.63
CA SER A 15 2.38 -4.78 9.22
C SER A 15 3.36 -4.32 8.16
N PHE A 16 2.97 -3.33 7.34
CA PHE A 16 3.75 -2.84 6.21
C PHE A 16 4.09 -1.35 6.36
N ASP A 17 5.34 -0.98 6.05
CA ASP A 17 5.81 0.41 6.15
C ASP A 17 5.45 1.19 4.87
N PHE A 18 4.24 1.76 4.87
CA PHE A 18 3.78 2.64 3.80
C PHE A 18 4.22 4.10 4.00
N LYS A 19 4.64 4.75 2.92
CA LYS A 19 4.98 6.17 2.91
C LYS A 19 4.45 6.88 1.67
N ILE A 20 3.64 7.93 1.88
CA ILE A 20 3.12 8.74 0.78
C ILE A 20 4.24 9.66 0.28
N LYS A 21 4.62 9.50 -0.98
CA LYS A 21 5.65 10.31 -1.66
C LYS A 21 5.05 11.53 -2.33
N SER A 22 3.89 11.35 -2.96
CA SER A 22 3.11 12.44 -3.57
C SER A 22 1.64 12.05 -3.68
N PHE A 23 0.79 13.07 -3.77
CA PHE A 23 -0.62 12.95 -4.11
C PHE A 23 -1.04 14.14 -4.97
N GLU A 24 -1.21 13.89 -6.28
CA GLU A 24 -1.51 14.94 -7.26
C GLU A 24 -2.51 14.40 -8.29
N ASN A 25 -3.49 15.21 -8.68
CA ASN A 25 -4.51 14.83 -9.68
C ASN A 25 -5.17 13.47 -9.39
N ARG A 26 -5.45 13.18 -8.10
CA ARG A 26 -6.00 11.91 -7.61
C ARG A 26 -5.08 10.69 -7.79
N ASN A 27 -3.80 10.91 -8.05
CA ASN A 27 -2.81 9.84 -8.18
C ASN A 27 -1.89 9.84 -6.97
N PHE A 28 -1.79 8.69 -6.33
CA PHE A 28 -0.84 8.44 -5.27
C PHE A 28 0.45 7.86 -5.80
N VAL A 29 1.57 8.29 -5.21
CA VAL A 29 2.80 7.52 -5.20
C VAL A 29 3.08 7.10 -3.76
N ILE A 30 3.05 5.80 -3.50
CA ILE A 30 3.27 5.23 -2.17
C ILE A 30 4.47 4.29 -2.25
N ALA A 31 5.48 4.56 -1.44
CA ALA A 31 6.62 3.66 -1.28
C ALA A 31 6.35 2.66 -0.16
N VAL A 32 6.71 1.41 -0.41
CA VAL A 32 6.78 0.35 0.61
C VAL A 32 8.23 0.25 1.08
N ASN A 33 8.48 0.49 2.37
CA ASN A 33 9.85 0.45 2.93
C ASN A 33 10.15 -0.87 3.65
N GLY A 34 9.31 -1.88 3.47
CA GLY A 34 9.44 -3.21 4.03
C GLY A 34 8.33 -3.58 5.02
N MET A 35 8.56 -4.65 5.76
CA MET A 35 7.65 -5.14 6.79
C MET A 35 8.04 -4.59 8.16
N LEU A 36 7.05 -4.17 8.93
CA LEU A 36 7.17 -3.73 10.33
C LEU A 36 7.01 -4.88 11.32
N ARG A 37 6.51 -6.03 10.85
CA ARG A 37 6.28 -7.26 11.61
C ARG A 37 6.95 -8.43 10.89
N ASP A 38 7.36 -9.44 11.64
CA ASP A 38 7.87 -10.69 11.07
C ASP A 38 6.71 -11.57 10.61
N ILE A 39 6.32 -11.40 9.35
CA ILE A 39 5.18 -12.10 8.74
C ILE A 39 5.69 -12.97 7.60
N GLN A 40 5.38 -14.26 7.70
CA GLN A 40 5.65 -15.21 6.63
C GLN A 40 4.58 -15.10 5.54
N TYR A 41 4.99 -15.27 4.29
CA TYR A 41 4.03 -15.25 3.17
C TYR A 41 3.04 -16.41 3.29
N SER A 42 1.76 -16.08 3.18
CA SER A 42 0.62 -17.00 3.17
C SER A 42 -0.51 -16.37 2.36
N PRO A 43 -1.59 -17.09 2.00
CA PRO A 43 -2.73 -16.46 1.33
C PRO A 43 -3.27 -15.21 2.05
N SER A 44 -3.29 -15.21 3.39
CA SER A 44 -3.71 -14.07 4.21
C SER A 44 -2.74 -12.89 4.15
N PHE A 45 -1.50 -13.07 3.70
CA PHE A 45 -0.54 -11.98 3.53
C PHE A 45 -1.07 -10.90 2.58
N ASN A 46 -1.69 -11.32 1.48
CA ASN A 46 -2.20 -10.41 0.47
C ASN A 46 -3.42 -9.63 1.00
N GLU A 47 -4.28 -10.29 1.78
CA GLU A 47 -5.42 -9.67 2.45
C GLU A 47 -4.94 -8.61 3.46
N TRP A 48 -3.98 -8.97 4.32
CA TRP A 48 -3.40 -8.04 5.29
C TRP A 48 -2.74 -6.83 4.61
N PHE A 49 -2.09 -7.03 3.47
CA PHE A 49 -1.49 -5.93 2.73
C PHE A 49 -2.55 -4.92 2.24
N ILE A 50 -3.68 -5.41 1.72
CA ILE A 50 -4.80 -4.55 1.29
C ILE A 50 -5.42 -3.84 2.49
N GLU A 51 -5.71 -4.58 3.55
CA GLU A 51 -6.33 -4.03 4.77
C GLU A 51 -5.47 -2.91 5.35
N ASP A 52 -4.17 -3.14 5.50
CA ASP A 52 -3.25 -2.12 6.02
C ASP A 52 -3.14 -0.92 5.07
N LEU A 53 -3.13 -1.13 3.74
CA LEU A 53 -3.07 -0.02 2.76
C LEU A 53 -4.34 0.85 2.83
N ILE A 54 -5.52 0.23 2.83
CA ILE A 54 -6.81 0.92 2.92
C ILE A 54 -6.89 1.69 4.24
N TYR A 55 -6.55 1.02 5.34
CA TYR A 55 -6.56 1.63 6.66
C TYR A 55 -5.56 2.78 6.76
N PHE A 56 -4.34 2.63 6.22
CA PHE A 56 -3.34 3.69 6.14
C PHE A 56 -3.86 4.93 5.41
N LEU A 57 -4.50 4.76 4.25
CA LEU A 57 -5.07 5.87 3.49
C LEU A 57 -6.24 6.53 4.22
N GLU A 58 -7.13 5.75 4.82
CA GLU A 58 -8.26 6.26 5.59
C GLU A 58 -7.79 7.09 6.81
N LYS A 59 -6.81 6.59 7.57
CA LYS A 59 -6.27 7.32 8.74
C LYS A 59 -5.45 8.54 8.38
N ASN A 60 -5.01 8.65 7.13
CA ASN A 60 -4.44 9.85 6.54
C ASN A 60 -5.49 10.77 5.86
N ARG A 61 -6.79 10.49 6.07
CA ARG A 61 -7.95 11.28 5.63
C ARG A 61 -8.21 11.29 4.12
N TYR A 62 -7.77 10.26 3.41
CA TYR A 62 -8.05 10.10 2.00
C TYR A 62 -9.27 9.24 1.75
N GLN A 63 -10.21 9.72 0.95
CA GLN A 63 -11.42 8.99 0.59
C GLN A 63 -11.22 8.23 -0.72
N LEU A 64 -11.02 6.91 -0.61
CA LEU A 64 -10.66 6.04 -1.73
C LEU A 64 -11.59 6.12 -2.95
N ARG A 65 -12.90 6.39 -2.76
CA ARG A 65 -13.89 6.46 -3.86
C ARG A 65 -13.83 7.77 -4.64
N TRP A 66 -13.49 8.87 -3.98
CA TRP A 66 -13.64 10.22 -4.55
C TRP A 66 -12.29 10.86 -4.87
N ASP A 67 -11.32 10.62 -4.00
CA ASP A 67 -10.03 11.30 -4.02
C ASP A 67 -8.97 10.54 -4.81
N VAL A 68 -9.20 9.25 -5.08
CA VAL A 68 -8.17 8.36 -5.62
C VAL A 68 -8.62 7.74 -6.93
N GLN A 69 -7.77 7.87 -7.94
CA GLN A 69 -7.91 7.18 -9.21
C GLN A 69 -6.86 6.10 -9.37
N ILE A 70 -5.59 6.43 -9.10
CA ILE A 70 -4.46 5.53 -9.27
C ILE A 70 -3.62 5.52 -8.00
N VAL A 71 -3.18 4.34 -7.59
CA VAL A 71 -2.12 4.14 -6.59
C VAL A 71 -0.92 3.49 -7.28
N LEU A 72 0.17 4.23 -7.40
CA LEU A 72 1.46 3.71 -7.80
C LEU A 72 2.21 3.21 -6.56
N LEU A 73 2.44 1.91 -6.49
CA LEU A 73 3.27 1.29 -5.45
C LEU A 73 4.71 1.18 -5.92
N GLU A 74 5.62 1.82 -5.17
CA GLU A 74 7.08 1.75 -5.37
C GLU A 74 7.71 0.82 -4.32
N ASN A 75 8.82 0.18 -4.71
CA ASN A 75 9.71 -0.58 -3.83
C ASN A 75 9.08 -1.82 -3.16
N LEU A 76 8.18 -2.54 -3.84
CA LEU A 76 7.58 -3.76 -3.28
C LEU A 76 8.61 -4.88 -3.00
N GLU A 77 9.77 -4.85 -3.64
CA GLU A 77 10.89 -5.75 -3.36
C GLU A 77 11.44 -5.62 -1.93
N SER A 78 11.17 -4.49 -1.25
CA SER A 78 11.50 -4.29 0.17
C SER A 78 10.82 -5.29 1.11
N LEU A 79 9.73 -5.93 0.66
CA LEU A 79 9.03 -6.99 1.38
C LEU A 79 9.83 -8.31 1.42
N LYS A 80 10.93 -8.41 0.67
CA LYS A 80 11.80 -9.61 0.60
C LYS A 80 11.06 -10.91 0.25
N LEU A 81 9.97 -10.79 -0.51
CA LEU A 81 9.23 -11.92 -1.03
C LEU A 81 10.02 -12.63 -2.14
N SER A 82 9.75 -13.93 -2.35
CA SER A 82 10.21 -14.61 -3.55
C SER A 82 9.58 -13.95 -4.79
N LYS A 83 10.18 -14.13 -5.97
CA LYS A 83 9.62 -13.58 -7.23
C LYS A 83 8.19 -14.05 -7.48
N GLU A 84 7.89 -15.31 -7.16
CA GLU A 84 6.56 -15.92 -7.31
C GLU A 84 5.55 -15.29 -6.36
N HIS A 85 5.91 -15.12 -5.08
CA HIS A 85 5.03 -14.50 -4.08
C HIS A 85 4.80 -13.01 -4.37
N LEU A 86 5.83 -12.30 -4.84
CA LEU A 86 5.69 -10.90 -5.23
C LEU A 86 4.76 -10.73 -6.43
N GLN A 87 4.86 -11.61 -7.43
CA GLN A 87 3.94 -11.60 -8.57
C GLN A 87 2.51 -11.93 -8.13
N SER A 88 2.35 -12.94 -7.26
CA SER A 88 1.05 -13.31 -6.69
C SER A 88 0.40 -12.15 -5.92
N LEU A 89 1.16 -11.37 -5.15
CA LEU A 89 0.68 -10.15 -4.50
C LEU A 89 0.20 -9.13 -5.54
N LYS A 90 1.01 -8.84 -6.57
CA LYS A 90 0.65 -7.88 -7.63
C LYS A 90 -0.66 -8.27 -8.33
N ASP A 91 -0.78 -9.54 -8.71
CA ASP A 91 -1.97 -10.06 -9.39
C ASP A 91 -3.21 -9.98 -8.47
N PHE A 92 -3.02 -10.26 -7.18
CA PHE A 92 -4.08 -10.15 -6.18
C PHE A 92 -4.55 -8.71 -6.00
N LEU A 93 -3.62 -7.74 -5.92
CA LEU A 93 -3.95 -6.32 -5.77
C LEU A 93 -4.76 -5.80 -6.95
N VAL A 94 -4.34 -6.10 -8.19
CA VAL A 94 -5.04 -5.69 -9.41
C VAL A 94 -6.43 -6.34 -9.51
N SER A 95 -6.58 -7.58 -9.05
CA SER A 95 -7.84 -8.32 -9.18
C SER A 95 -8.88 -7.99 -8.10
N ASN A 96 -8.44 -7.62 -6.89
CA ASN A 96 -9.34 -7.47 -5.73
C ASN A 96 -9.65 -6.02 -5.37
N ILE A 97 -8.83 -5.05 -5.79
CA ILE A 97 -9.08 -3.63 -5.51
C ILE A 97 -9.88 -3.04 -6.67
N THR A 98 -11.13 -2.64 -6.37
CA THR A 98 -12.08 -2.13 -7.39
C THR A 98 -12.34 -0.63 -7.28
N ASN A 99 -11.86 0.01 -6.21
CA ASN A 99 -12.12 1.43 -5.96
C ASN A 99 -11.18 2.36 -6.74
N PHE A 100 -10.00 1.89 -7.09
CA PHE A 100 -8.95 2.63 -7.81
C PHE A 100 -8.01 1.65 -8.50
N ASP A 101 -7.28 2.12 -9.51
CA ASP A 101 -6.30 1.33 -10.22
C ASP A 101 -4.99 1.23 -9.43
N ILE A 102 -4.35 0.06 -9.48
CA ILE A 102 -3.02 -0.15 -8.88
C ILE A 102 -2.00 -0.35 -9.98
N THR A 103 -0.90 0.39 -9.88
CA THR A 103 0.26 0.26 -10.76
C THR A 103 1.52 0.06 -9.93
N PHE A 104 2.57 -0.48 -10.55
CA PHE A 104 3.79 -0.89 -9.85
C PHE A 104 5.03 -0.30 -10.53
N LYS A 105 6.01 0.10 -9.74
CA LYS A 105 7.32 0.57 -10.21
C LYS A 105 8.46 -0.02 -9.40
#